data_AF-A0A151ELR9-F1
#
_entry.id   AF-A0A151ELR9-F1
#
_cell.length_a   1.000
_cell.length_b   1.000
_cell.length_c   1.000
_cell.angle_alpha   90.00
_cell.angle_beta   90.00
_cell.angle_gamma   90.00
#
_symmetry.space_group_name_H-M   'P 1'
#
loop_
_entity.id
_entity.type
_entity.pdbx_description
1 polymer ?
#
loop_
_entity_poly.entity_id
_entity_poly.type
_entity_poly.pdbx_seq_one_letter_code
_entity_poly.pdbx_strand_id
1 'polypeptide(L)'
;MDRGNIPINKNFEIEYRYYDKDANYKYFNRKFEIYLLEKKSLRKNYVLHMDNSDISQMTPYVFKASTGKKKHDFGVTTLNWNDIRTKFTDYIVSELGEKQRNNVRKAIGKLSSPKI
;
A
#
# COMPACT_ATOMS: atom_id res chain seq x y z
N MET A 1 8.04 -15.67 1.72
CA MET A 1 7.08 -14.54 1.79
C MET A 1 7.02 -13.97 3.20
N ASP A 2 7.08 -12.64 3.36
CA ASP A 2 6.82 -11.89 4.60
C ASP A 2 5.45 -11.18 4.50
N ARG A 3 4.64 -11.22 5.56
CA ARG A 3 3.30 -10.61 5.58
C ARG A 3 2.89 -10.22 6.98
N GLY A 4 2.03 -9.22 7.10
CA GLY A 4 1.49 -8.82 8.40
C GLY A 4 0.41 -7.76 8.31
N ASN A 5 -0.16 -7.43 9.46
CA ASN A 5 -1.21 -6.44 9.61
C ASN A 5 -0.76 -5.34 10.56
N ILE A 6 -0.99 -4.08 10.18
CA ILE A 6 -0.67 -2.89 10.97
C ILE A 6 -1.97 -2.13 11.22
N PRO A 7 -2.46 -2.06 12.47
CA PRO A 7 -3.67 -1.32 12.76
C PRO A 7 -3.47 0.18 12.58
N ILE A 8 -4.41 0.83 11.89
CA ILE A 8 -4.51 2.30 11.82
C ILE A 8 -5.36 2.79 13.01
N ASN A 9 -6.53 2.19 13.18
CA ASN A 9 -7.46 2.47 14.28
C ASN A 9 -8.37 1.25 14.52
N LYS A 10 -9.49 1.45 15.27
CA LYS A 10 -10.47 0.39 15.57
C LYS A 10 -11.15 -0.16 14.31
N ASN A 11 -11.29 0.66 13.28
CA ASN A 11 -12.06 0.35 12.07
C ASN A 11 -11.18 0.00 10.87
N PHE A 12 -9.90 0.37 10.87
CA PHE A 12 -9.03 0.22 9.71
C PHE A 12 -7.66 -0.37 10.05
N GLU A 13 -7.10 -1.10 9.09
CA GLU A 13 -5.75 -1.63 9.13
C GLU A 13 -5.11 -1.65 7.75
N ILE A 14 -3.78 -1.73 7.76
CA ILE A 14 -2.96 -2.06 6.60
C ILE A 14 -2.63 -3.54 6.64
N GLU A 15 -2.77 -4.24 5.53
CA GLU A 15 -2.22 -5.58 5.33
C GLU A 15 -1.11 -5.50 4.29
N TYR A 16 0.10 -5.95 4.62
CA TYR A 16 1.21 -5.98 3.69
C TYR A 16 1.59 -7.42 3.35
N ARG A 17 2.01 -7.63 2.10
CA ARG A 17 2.50 -8.90 1.57
C ARG A 17 3.73 -8.63 0.73
N TYR A 18 4.87 -9.14 1.17
CA TYR A 18 6.15 -9.10 0.48
C TYR A 18 6.49 -10.51 0.03
N TYR A 19 6.47 -10.73 -1.28
CA TYR A 19 6.74 -12.02 -1.86
C TYR A 19 8.25 -12.33 -1.78
N ASP A 20 8.61 -13.55 -2.16
CA ASP A 20 10.01 -13.93 -2.24
C ASP A 20 10.73 -13.15 -3.34
N LYS A 21 12.07 -13.10 -3.24
CA LYS A 21 12.89 -12.35 -4.18
C LYS A 21 12.69 -12.89 -5.59
N ASP A 22 12.50 -11.99 -6.54
CA ASP A 22 12.29 -12.30 -7.94
C ASP A 22 13.05 -11.27 -8.79
N ALA A 23 14.03 -11.77 -9.55
CA ALA A 23 14.92 -10.97 -10.38
C ALA A 23 14.20 -10.25 -11.53
N ASN A 24 12.97 -10.66 -11.88
CA ASN A 24 12.16 -9.97 -12.87
C ASN A 24 11.69 -8.59 -12.38
N TYR A 25 11.65 -8.35 -11.07
CA TYR A 25 11.27 -7.07 -10.48
C TYR A 25 12.48 -6.15 -10.35
N LYS A 26 12.74 -5.34 -11.38
CA LYS A 26 13.95 -4.52 -11.52
C LYS A 26 14.32 -3.66 -10.32
N TYR A 27 13.34 -3.09 -9.61
CA TYR A 27 13.61 -2.11 -8.56
C TYR A 27 13.45 -2.63 -7.14
N PHE A 28 12.33 -3.29 -6.84
CA PHE A 28 12.06 -3.79 -5.49
C PHE A 28 12.58 -5.22 -5.26
N ASN A 29 13.16 -5.87 -6.29
CA ASN A 29 13.67 -7.25 -6.26
C ASN A 29 12.68 -8.30 -5.75
N ARG A 30 11.40 -7.94 -5.63
CA ARG A 30 10.27 -8.79 -5.24
C ARG A 30 8.96 -8.09 -5.58
N LYS A 31 7.89 -8.89 -5.67
CA LYS A 31 6.52 -8.38 -5.64
C LYS A 31 6.16 -7.91 -4.23
N PHE A 32 5.40 -6.83 -4.14
CA PHE A 32 4.71 -6.42 -2.92
C PHE A 32 3.28 -6.00 -3.19
N GLU A 33 2.43 -6.18 -2.19
CA GLU A 33 1.06 -5.72 -2.15
C GLU A 33 0.77 -5.12 -0.78
N ILE A 34 0.17 -3.94 -0.72
CA ILE A 34 -0.16 -3.23 0.52
C ILE A 34 -1.59 -2.76 0.45
N TYR A 35 -2.46 -3.38 1.24
CA TYR A 35 -3.91 -3.17 1.26
C TYR A 35 -4.32 -2.29 2.42
N LEU A 36 -5.24 -1.37 2.18
CA LEU A 36 -6.08 -0.75 3.21
C LEU A 36 -7.37 -1.56 3.34
N LEU A 37 -7.63 -2.04 4.55
CA LEU A 37 -8.79 -2.85 4.86
C LEU A 37 -9.62 -2.19 5.98
N GLU A 38 -10.93 -2.21 5.80
CA GLU A 38 -11.90 -1.89 6.85
C GLU A 38 -12.25 -3.17 7.62
N LYS A 39 -12.11 -3.11 8.94
CA LYS A 39 -12.47 -4.16 9.89
C LYS A 39 -13.98 -4.16 10.09
N LYS A 40 -14.69 -5.13 9.51
CA LYS A 40 -16.06 -5.46 9.94
C LYS A 40 -16.06 -6.77 10.73
N SER A 41 -17.08 -6.95 11.57
CA SER A 41 -17.17 -8.06 12.54
C SER A 41 -17.05 -9.45 11.91
N LEU A 42 -17.46 -9.62 10.64
CA LEU A 42 -17.48 -10.92 9.96
C LEU A 42 -16.50 -11.04 8.80
N ARG A 43 -16.08 -9.92 8.20
CA ARG A 43 -15.18 -9.91 7.04
C ARG A 43 -14.43 -8.59 6.94
N LYS A 44 -13.20 -8.64 6.44
CA LYS A 44 -12.47 -7.43 6.07
C LYS A 44 -13.00 -6.92 4.74
N ASN A 45 -13.32 -5.64 4.68
CA ASN A 45 -13.71 -4.97 3.44
C ASN A 45 -12.48 -4.34 2.79
N TYR A 46 -12.31 -4.58 1.50
CA TYR A 46 -11.25 -3.98 0.72
C TYR A 46 -11.59 -2.52 0.36
N VAL A 47 -10.67 -1.58 0.65
CA VAL A 47 -10.83 -0.15 0.33
C VAL A 47 -9.93 0.26 -0.84
N LEU A 48 -8.63 0.05 -0.71
CA LEU A 48 -7.65 0.31 -1.76
C LEU A 48 -6.39 -0.54 -1.53
N HIS A 49 -5.54 -0.66 -2.53
CA HIS A 49 -4.18 -1.17 -2.34
C HIS A 49 -3.17 -0.51 -3.25
N MET A 50 -1.90 -0.66 -2.88
CA MET A 50 -0.74 -0.38 -3.70
C MET A 50 -0.03 -1.69 -4.04
N ASP A 51 0.36 -1.89 -5.29
CA ASP A 51 1.22 -3.00 -5.70
C ASP A 51 2.24 -2.58 -6.76
N ASN A 52 3.26 -3.41 -6.97
CA ASN A 52 4.21 -3.29 -8.07
C ASN A 52 4.08 -4.44 -9.09
N SER A 53 2.85 -4.93 -9.33
CA SER A 53 2.58 -6.18 -10.07
C SER A 53 3.08 -6.20 -11.52
N ASP A 54 3.40 -5.05 -12.11
CA ASP A 54 3.93 -4.95 -13.47
C ASP A 54 5.46 -4.92 -13.47
N ILE A 55 6.07 -6.07 -13.79
CA ILE A 55 7.53 -6.25 -13.88
C ILE A 55 8.21 -5.33 -14.92
N SER A 56 7.45 -4.84 -15.90
CA SER A 56 7.97 -3.90 -16.90
C SER A 56 8.07 -2.47 -16.37
N GLN A 57 7.29 -2.15 -15.33
CA GLN A 57 7.19 -0.83 -14.73
C GLN A 57 8.02 -0.76 -13.45
N MET A 58 8.65 0.39 -13.22
CA MET A 58 9.49 0.58 -12.03
C MET A 58 8.65 1.07 -10.84
N THR A 59 7.60 1.85 -11.10
CA THR A 59 6.79 2.52 -10.08
C THR A 59 5.55 1.69 -9.73
N PRO A 60 5.16 1.61 -8.44
CA PRO A 60 3.93 0.94 -8.05
C PRO A 60 2.68 1.70 -8.52
N TYR A 61 1.54 1.01 -8.52
CA TYR A 61 0.22 1.57 -8.80
C TYR A 61 -0.68 1.53 -7.58
N VAL A 62 -1.68 2.42 -7.54
CA VAL A 62 -2.79 2.33 -6.57
C VAL A 62 -4.08 1.96 -7.27
N PHE A 63 -4.81 1.06 -6.64
CA PHE A 63 -6.12 0.59 -7.05
C PHE A 63 -7.12 0.89 -5.95
N LYS A 64 -8.28 1.43 -6.32
CA LYS A 64 -9.38 1.70 -5.39
C LYS A 64 -10.54 0.73 -5.63
N ALA A 65 -11.21 0.32 -4.55
CA ALA A 65 -12.39 -0.53 -4.63
C ALA A 65 -13.55 0.17 -5.36
N SER A 66 -13.76 1.45 -5.06
CA SER A 66 -14.82 2.28 -5.65
C SER A 66 -14.72 2.42 -7.16
N THR A 67 -13.53 2.26 -7.75
CA THR A 67 -13.29 2.41 -9.19
C THR A 67 -13.10 1.08 -9.91
N GLY A 68 -13.50 -0.05 -9.33
CA GLY A 68 -13.57 -1.34 -10.03
C GLY A 68 -12.23 -1.83 -10.59
N LYS A 69 -11.12 -1.64 -9.87
CA LYS A 69 -9.73 -1.97 -10.29
C LYS A 69 -9.10 -1.04 -11.33
N LYS A 70 -9.69 0.13 -11.63
CA LYS A 70 -9.00 1.14 -12.45
C LYS A 70 -7.67 1.53 -11.79
N LYS A 71 -6.57 1.43 -12.54
CA LYS A 71 -5.24 1.90 -12.15
C LYS A 71 -5.29 3.42 -12.01
N HIS A 72 -4.92 3.93 -10.84
CA HIS A 72 -4.63 5.35 -10.67
C HIS A 72 -3.14 5.53 -10.85
N ASP A 73 -2.76 6.54 -11.64
CA ASP A 73 -1.36 6.96 -11.69
C ASP A 73 -0.93 7.32 -10.27
N PHE A 74 0.10 6.64 -9.79
CA PHE A 74 0.62 6.82 -8.46
C PHE A 74 1.29 8.19 -8.32
N GLY A 75 1.69 8.82 -9.44
CA GLY A 75 2.16 10.21 -9.47
C GLY A 75 3.48 10.42 -8.73
N VAL A 76 4.27 9.36 -8.58
CA VAL A 76 5.62 9.40 -8.02
C VAL A 76 6.58 9.05 -9.14
N THR A 77 7.43 10.01 -9.51
CA THR A 77 8.46 9.82 -10.54
C THR A 77 9.71 9.15 -9.97
N THR A 78 9.82 9.09 -8.64
CA THR A 78 10.95 8.51 -7.93
C THR A 78 10.61 7.12 -7.42
N LEU A 79 11.62 6.27 -7.38
CA LEU A 79 11.51 4.94 -6.80
C LEU A 79 11.84 4.96 -5.29
N ASN A 80 11.95 6.14 -4.71
CA ASN A 80 12.27 6.32 -3.30
C ASN A 80 11.12 5.78 -2.42
N TRP A 81 11.43 4.83 -1.55
CA TRP A 81 10.44 4.24 -0.66
C TRP A 81 9.76 5.27 0.25
N ASN A 82 10.46 6.32 0.66
CA ASN A 82 9.88 7.38 1.49
C ASN A 82 8.85 8.21 0.72
N ASP A 83 9.13 8.54 -0.53
CA ASP A 83 8.20 9.28 -1.39
C ASP A 83 6.96 8.44 -1.70
N ILE A 84 7.17 7.15 -2.00
CA ILE A 84 6.11 6.17 -2.22
C ILE A 84 5.20 6.05 -0.98
N ARG A 85 5.78 5.91 0.22
CA ARG A 85 5.02 5.87 1.48
C ARG A 85 4.24 7.17 1.74
N THR A 86 4.85 8.31 1.44
CA THR A 86 4.22 9.63 1.63
C THR A 86 3.03 9.77 0.71
N LYS A 87 3.19 9.47 -0.58
CA LYS A 87 2.10 9.50 -1.55
C LYS A 87 0.99 8.52 -1.21
N PHE A 88 1.34 7.29 -0.82
CA PHE A 88 0.34 6.30 -0.41
C PHE A 88 -0.42 6.74 0.85
N THR A 89 0.25 7.41 1.78
CA THR A 89 -0.40 8.05 2.94
C THR A 89 -1.47 9.03 2.48
N ASP A 90 -1.17 9.90 1.51
CA ASP A 90 -2.15 10.86 0.99
C ASP A 90 -3.36 10.17 0.33
N TYR A 91 -3.15 9.09 -0.42
CA TYR A 91 -4.27 8.30 -0.96
C TYR A 91 -5.14 7.72 0.15
N ILE A 92 -4.55 7.14 1.19
CA ILE A 92 -5.32 6.58 2.32
C ILE A 92 -6.05 7.69 3.07
N VAL A 93 -5.40 8.83 3.31
CA VAL A 93 -6.01 9.97 4.00
C VAL A 93 -7.16 10.56 3.19
N SER A 94 -7.07 10.59 1.86
CA SER A 94 -8.19 11.00 0.99
C SER A 94 -9.43 10.13 1.16
N GLU A 95 -9.25 8.86 1.55
CA GLU A 95 -10.34 7.88 1.71
C GLU A 95 -10.85 7.82 3.15
N LEU A 96 -9.99 8.01 4.15
CA LEU A 96 -10.35 7.94 5.57
C LEU A 96 -10.67 9.31 6.20
N GLY A 97 -10.35 10.39 5.50
CA GLY A 97 -10.47 11.77 5.96
C GLY A 97 -9.24 12.29 6.71
N GLU A 98 -9.04 13.60 6.62
CA GLU A 98 -7.86 14.32 7.12
C GLU A 98 -7.61 14.12 8.63
N LYS A 99 -8.67 13.93 9.42
CA LYS A 99 -8.59 13.64 10.85
C LYS A 99 -7.79 12.37 11.17
N GLN A 100 -7.64 11.45 10.21
CA GLN A 100 -6.90 10.21 10.39
C GLN A 100 -5.43 10.31 9.98
N ARG A 101 -4.95 11.45 9.43
CA ARG A 101 -3.59 11.59 8.88
C ARG A 101 -2.49 11.09 9.82
N ASN A 102 -2.54 11.47 11.09
CA ASN A 102 -1.52 11.06 12.07
C ASN A 102 -1.53 9.54 12.32
N ASN A 103 -2.70 8.91 12.36
CA ASN A 103 -2.84 7.47 12.55
C ASN A 103 -2.31 6.72 11.32
N VAL A 104 -2.67 7.19 10.12
CA VAL A 104 -2.20 6.61 8.85
C VAL A 104 -0.68 6.73 8.75
N ARG A 105 -0.12 7.92 9.01
CA ARG A 105 1.33 8.14 8.97
C ARG A 105 2.08 7.22 9.93
N LYS A 106 1.57 7.03 11.15
CA LYS A 106 2.15 6.09 12.14
C LYS A 106 2.09 4.64 11.65
N ALA A 107 0.99 4.23 11.02
CA ALA A 107 0.85 2.87 10.49
C ALA A 107 1.77 2.63 9.29
N ILE A 108 1.76 3.52 8.30
CA ILE A 108 2.62 3.43 7.11
C ILE A 108 4.10 3.54 7.47
N GLY A 109 4.46 4.31 8.49
CA GLY A 109 5.84 4.41 8.98
C GLY A 109 6.42 3.09 9.49
N LYS A 110 5.57 2.12 9.90
CA LYS A 110 5.99 0.77 10.32
C LYS A 110 6.26 -0.17 9.14
N LEU A 111 5.87 0.20 7.92
CA LEU A 111 6.18 -0.61 6.73
C LEU A 111 7.67 -0.53 6.43
N SER A 112 8.29 -1.70 6.37
CA SER A 112 9.66 -1.86 5.89
C SER A 112 9.72 -1.68 4.37
N SER A 113 10.91 -1.37 3.86
CA SER A 113 11.11 -1.29 2.41
C SER A 113 11.07 -2.70 1.82
N PRO A 114 10.39 -2.93 0.69
CA PRO A 114 10.41 -4.23 0.00
C PRO A 114 11.81 -4.63 -0.50
N LYS A 115 12.79 -3.70 -0.50
CA LYS A 115 14.17 -3.94 -0.94
C LYS A 115 15.05 -4.74 0.03
N ILE A 116 14.60 -5.00 1.27
CA ILE A 116 15.39 -5.70 2.29
C ILE A 116 15.67 -7.15 1.87
#